data_AF-A0A964QQP4-F1
#
_entry.id   AF-A0A964QQP4-F1
#
_cell.length_a   1.000
_cell.length_b   1.000
_cell.length_c   1.000
_cell.angle_alpha   90.00
_cell.angle_beta   90.00
_cell.angle_gamma   90.00
#
_symmetry.space_group_name_H-M   'P 1'
#
loop_
_entity.id
_entity.type
_entity.pdbx_description
1 polymer ?
#
loop_
_entity_poly.entity_id
_entity_poly.type
_entity_poly.pdbx_seq_one_letter_code
_entity_poly.pdbx_strand_id
1 'polypeptide(L)' 'MNIALTKHFEELIARLVASGRYNNSSEVVRAGLRILDAEEKSVAAGSFPLGSLRHLYTKTDNRAERRTAKGSTLKVEAE' A
#
# COMPACT_ATOMS: atom_id res chain seq x y z
N MET A 1 -4.40 11.06 5.82
CA MET A 1 -3.05 10.55 5.46
C MET A 1 -2.99 10.37 3.95
N ASN A 2 -1.85 10.60 3.30
CA ASN A 2 -1.70 10.43 1.85
C ASN A 2 -0.58 9.42 1.57
N ILE A 3 -0.83 8.44 0.70
CA ILE A 3 0.08 7.32 0.45
C ILE A 3 0.46 7.34 -1.03
N ALA A 4 1.75 7.20 -1.31
CA ALA A 4 2.27 7.08 -2.66
C ALA A 4 2.18 5.63 -3.13
N LEU A 5 1.66 5.41 -4.34
CA LEU A 5 1.60 4.11 -4.97
C LEU A 5 2.31 4.15 -6.33
N THR A 6 2.71 2.99 -6.82
CA THR A 6 3.14 2.84 -8.21
C THR A 6 1.93 2.79 -9.14
N LYS A 7 2.13 3.11 -10.42
CA LYS A 7 1.08 3.11 -11.44
C LYS A 7 0.31 1.78 -11.50
N HIS A 8 1.01 0.66 -11.33
CA HIS A 8 0.39 -0.67 -11.32
C HIS A 8 -0.68 -0.82 -10.23
N PHE A 9 -0.39 -0.34 -9.01
CA PHE A 9 -1.34 -0.42 -7.90
C PHE A 9 -2.47 0.61 -8.02
N GLU A 10 -2.20 1.78 -8.60
CA GLU A 10 -3.27 2.75 -8.93
C GLU A 10 -4.28 2.16 -9.91
N GLU A 11 -3.81 1.50 -10.97
CA GLU A 11 -4.66 0.82 -11.96
C GLU A 11 -5.43 -0.36 -11.36
N LEU A 12 -4.80 -1.13 -10.45
CA LEU A 12 -5.47 -2.19 -9.71
C LEU A 12 -6.62 -1.65 -8.86
N ILE A 13 -6.36 -0.60 -8.06
CA ILE A 13 -7.37 0.03 -7.20
C ILE A 13 -8.51 0.58 -8.05
N ALA A 14 -8.19 1.31 -9.12
CA ALA A 14 -9.20 1.87 -10.03
C ALA A 14 -10.11 0.78 -10.61
N ARG A 15 -9.54 -0.35 -11.05
CA ARG A 15 -10.31 -1.49 -11.58
C ARG A 15 -11.22 -2.12 -10.52
N LEU A 16 -10.72 -2.28 -9.31
CA LEU A 16 -11.47 -2.88 -8.20
C LEU A 16 -12.66 -1.99 -7.77
N VAL A 17 -12.46 -0.68 -7.71
CA VAL A 17 -13.54 0.28 -7.43
C VAL A 17 -14.53 0.33 -8.60
N ALA A 18 -14.06 0.41 -9.85
CA ALA A 18 -14.92 0.44 -11.03
C ALA A 18 -15.77 -0.83 -11.19
N SER A 19 -15.29 -1.98 -10.71
CA SER A 19 -16.07 -3.23 -10.68
C SER A 19 -17.22 -3.24 -9.66
N GLY A 20 -17.30 -2.25 -8.76
CA GLY A 20 -18.27 -2.20 -7.67
C GLY A 20 -17.94 -3.10 -6.49
N ARG A 21 -16.80 -3.80 -6.50
CA ARG A 21 -16.36 -4.67 -5.40
C ARG A 21 -15.99 -3.87 -4.13
N TYR A 22 -15.56 -2.63 -4.28
CA TYR A 22 -15.21 -1.72 -3.19
C TYR A 22 -15.75 -0.33 -3.50
N ASN A 23 -16.14 0.41 -2.46
CA ASN A 23 -16.76 1.74 -2.62
C ASN A 23 -15.73 2.83 -2.92
N ASN A 24 -14.51 2.67 -2.39
CA ASN A 24 -13.44 3.64 -2.57
C ASN A 24 -12.07 2.98 -2.40
N SER A 25 -11.03 3.72 -2.81
CA SER A 25 -9.64 3.30 -2.71
C SER A 25 -9.18 3.00 -1.28
N SER A 26 -9.68 3.75 -0.29
CA SER A 26 -9.33 3.55 1.11
C SER A 26 -9.78 2.17 1.60
N GLU A 27 -10.94 1.71 1.15
CA GLU A 27 -11.46 0.38 1.46
C GLU A 27 -10.60 -0.72 0.84
N VAL A 28 -10.16 -0.56 -0.41
CA VAL A 28 -9.24 -1.49 -1.08
C VAL A 28 -7.93 -1.61 -0.29
N VAL A 29 -7.35 -0.46 0.09
CA VAL A 29 -6.09 -0.42 0.85
C VAL A 29 -6.26 -1.09 2.21
N ARG A 30 -7.36 -0.81 2.93
CA ARG A 30 -7.66 -1.46 4.22
C ARG A 30 -7.86 -2.96 4.09
N ALA A 31 -8.49 -3.43 3.02
CA ALA A 31 -8.66 -4.86 2.76
C ALA A 31 -7.30 -5.55 2.53
N GLY A 32 -6.41 -4.94 1.75
CA GLY A 32 -5.05 -5.44 1.55
C GLY A 32 -4.24 -5.46 2.85
N LEU A 33 -4.28 -4.38 3.63
CA LEU A 33 -3.56 -4.29 4.90
C LEU A 33 -4.09 -5.27 5.96
N ARG A 34 -5.38 -5.63 5.95
CA ARG A 34 -5.94 -6.65 6.86
C ARG A 34 -5.34 -8.03 6.60
N ILE A 35 -5.13 -8.38 5.34
CA ILE A 35 -4.50 -9.66 4.97
C ILE A 35 -3.04 -9.67 5.43
N LEU A 36 -2.31 -8.58 5.13
CA LEU A 36 -0.93 -8.42 5.58
C LEU A 36 -0.79 -8.48 7.10
N ASP A 37 -1.65 -7.79 7.86
CA ASP A 37 -1.64 -7.82 9.33
C ASP A 37 -1.90 -9.23 9.87
N ALA A 38 -2.80 -9.99 9.25
CA ALA A 38 -3.04 -11.38 9.62
C ALA A 38 -1.81 -12.27 9.34
N GLU A 39 -1.17 -12.11 8.19
CA GLU A 39 0.06 -12.82 7.84
C GLU A 39 1.20 -12.48 8.82
N GLU A 40 1.44 -11.21 9.11
CA GLU A 40 2.47 -10.75 10.05
C GLU A 40 2.21 -11.26 11.48
N LYS A 41 0.95 -11.31 11.93
CA LYS A 41 0.58 -11.92 13.21
C LYS A 41 0.83 -13.43 13.26
N SER A 42 0.74 -14.10 12.10
CA SER A 42 1.01 -15.53 11.95
C SER A 42 2.51 -15.84 12.00
N VAL A 43 3.33 -14.90 11.52
CA VAL A 43 4.80 -14.95 11.62
C VAL A 43 5.20 -14.61 13.06
N ALA A 44 5.15 -15.62 13.93
CA ALA A 44 5.44 -15.51 15.35
C ALA A 44 6.77 -14.77 15.63
N ALA A 45 6.68 -13.51 16.07
CA ALA A 45 7.54 -12.71 16.97
C ALA A 45 9.08 -12.90 17.03
N GLY A 46 9.73 -13.69 16.18
CA GLY A 46 11.11 -14.15 16.42
C GLY A 46 12.02 -14.16 15.21
N SER A 47 11.52 -13.96 13.99
CA SER A 47 12.38 -13.85 12.81
C SER A 47 11.74 -12.91 11.80
N PHE A 48 11.84 -11.61 12.07
CA PHE A 48 11.83 -10.67 10.96
C PHE A 48 13.13 -10.93 10.19
N PRO A 49 13.11 -11.46 8.94
CA PRO A 49 14.33 -11.54 8.16
C PRO A 49 14.94 -10.12 8.08
N LEU A 50 16.27 -10.01 8.20
CA LEU A 50 16.99 -8.77 7.89
C LEU A 50 16.69 -8.43 6.43
N GLY A 51 15.65 -7.62 6.23
CA GLY A 51 14.88 -7.72 4.99
C GLY A 51 13.47 -7.15 5.03
N SER A 52 12.89 -6.79 6.19
CA SER A 52 11.78 -5.82 6.19
C SER A 52 12.18 -4.67 5.28
N LEU A 53 11.30 -4.24 4.37
CA LEU A 53 11.56 -3.42 3.20
C LEU A 53 12.42 -2.15 3.41
N ARG A 54 12.82 -1.79 4.64
CA ARG A 54 13.86 -0.79 4.98
C ARG A 54 15.07 -0.80 4.05
N HIS A 55 15.60 -1.97 3.69
CA HIS A 55 16.76 -2.08 2.81
C HIS A 55 16.45 -1.85 1.33
N LEU A 56 15.21 -2.11 0.90
CA LEU A 56 14.66 -1.71 -0.41
C LEU A 56 14.19 -0.25 -0.41
N TYR A 57 14.01 0.34 0.77
CA TYR A 57 13.73 1.75 0.98
C TYR A 57 15.01 2.60 0.94
N THR A 58 15.83 2.43 -0.09
CA THR A 58 16.90 3.38 -0.34
C THR A 58 16.30 4.65 -0.96
N LYS A 59 16.83 5.81 -0.56
CA LYS A 59 16.37 7.12 -1.02
C LYS A 59 16.47 7.28 -2.55
N THR A 60 17.29 6.45 -3.19
CA THR A 60 17.64 6.42 -4.61
C THR A 60 16.71 5.54 -5.43
N ASP A 61 16.33 4.36 -4.94
CA ASP A 61 15.52 3.40 -5.70
C ASP A 61 14.04 3.82 -5.75
N ASN A 62 13.55 4.50 -4.71
CA ASN A 62 12.19 5.05 -4.65
C ASN A 62 12.05 6.49 -5.20
N ARG A 63 12.98 6.95 -6.05
CA ARG A 63 12.86 8.27 -6.70
C ARG A 63 11.60 8.37 -7.57
N ALA A 64 11.21 7.27 -8.22
CA ALA A 64 9.97 7.18 -9.00
C ALA A 64 8.74 7.34 -8.09
N GLU A 65 8.72 6.69 -6.92
CA GLU A 65 7.66 6.82 -5.92
C GLU A 65 7.59 8.22 -5.31
N ARG A 66 8.72 8.93 -5.12
CA ARG A 66 8.69 10.34 -4.69
C ARG A 66 8.04 11.27 -5.71
N ARG A 67 8.12 10.95 -7.01
CA ARG A 67 7.42 11.73 -8.05
C ARG A 67 5.92 11.43 -8.04
N THR A 68 5.51 10.19 -7.81
CA THR A 68 4.08 9.83 -7.67
C THR A 68 3.49 10.31 -6.35
N ALA A 69 4.25 10.33 -5.25
CA ALA A 69 3.83 10.90 -3.95
C ALA A 69 3.38 12.37 -4.03
N LYS A 70 3.91 13.13 -4.99
CA LYS A 70 3.54 14.52 -5.24
C LYS A 70 2.22 14.65 -6.03
N GLY A 71 1.70 13.57 -6.60
CA GLY A 71 0.46 13.52 -7.40
C GLY A 71 -0.59 12.52 -6.92
N SER A 72 -0.25 11.54 -6.09
CA SER A 72 -1.20 10.57 -5.54
C SER A 72 -2.14 11.29 -4.57
N THR A 73 -3.43 11.34 -4.87
CA THR A 73 -4.44 12.08 -4.08
C THR A 73 -5.39 11.12 -3.35
N LEU A 74 -4.97 9.88 -3.11
CA LEU A 74 -5.80 8.88 -2.46
C LEU A 74 -5.97 9.24 -0.97
N LYS A 75 -7.08 9.93 -0.68
CA LYS A 75 -7.51 10.21 0.69
C LYS A 75 -7.96 8.91 1.33
N VAL A 76 -7.28 8.50 2.40
CA VAL A 76 -7.81 7.50 3.33
C VAL A 76 -8.67 8.27 4.32
N GLU A 77 -9.99 8.10 4.24
CA GLU A 77 -10.91 8.64 5.24
C GLU A 77 -10.86 7.78 6.51
N ALA A 78 -10.70 8.44 7.65
CA ALA A 78 -10.82 7.79 8.96
C ALA A 78 -12.29 7.45 9.19
N GLU A 79 -12.56 6.25 9.70
CA GLU A 79 -13.86 5.94 10.30
C GLU A 79 -14.11 6.82 11.53
#